data_AF-A0A960ZXH8-F1
#
_entry.id   AF-A0A960ZXH8-F1
#
_cell.length_a   1.000
_cell.length_b   1.000
_cell.length_c   1.000
_cell.angle_alpha   90.00
_cell.angle_beta   90.00
_cell.angle_gamma   90.00
#
_symmetry.space_group_name_H-M   'P 1'
#
loop_
_entity.id
_entity.type
_entity.pdbx_description
1 polymer ?
#
loop_
_entity_poly.entity_id
_entity_poly.type
_entity_poly.pdbx_seq_one_letter_code
_entity_poly.pdbx_strand_id
1 'polypeptide(L)' 'YAKIFYSLKRKGTPIPTNDLWIAAQALEHGCIVHTYDSHFESIDGLLIGRAPDDLFPY' A
#
# COMPACT_ATOMS: atom_id res chain seq x y z
N TYR A 1 4.36 8.63 -4.45
CA TYR A 1 4.43 9.21 -3.09
C TYR A 1 3.44 10.35 -2.83
N ALA A 2 3.60 11.54 -3.46
CA ALA A 2 2.83 12.75 -3.09
C ALA A 2 1.30 12.59 -3.13
N LYS A 3 0.78 11.84 -4.10
CA LYS A 3 -0.65 11.54 -4.23
C LYS A 3 -1.19 10.71 -3.06
N ILE A 4 -0.41 9.72 -2.61
CA ILE A 4 -0.74 8.86 -1.46
C ILE A 4 -0.72 9.68 -0.18
N PHE A 5 0.36 10.46 0.03
CA PHE A 5 0.48 11.35 1.18
C PHE A 5 -0.71 12.30 1.31
N TYR A 6 -1.10 12.94 0.20
CA TYR A 6 -2.23 13.85 0.18
C TYR A 6 -3.56 13.13 0.47
N SER A 7 -3.78 11.94 -0.10
CA SER A 7 -4.98 11.14 0.18
C SER A 7 -5.08 10.77 1.67
N LEU A 8 -4.01 10.22 2.24
CA LEU A 8 -3.93 9.84 3.65
C LEU A 8 -4.11 11.04 4.59
N LYS A 9 -3.49 12.19 4.26
CA LYS A 9 -3.67 13.42 5.02
C LYS A 9 -5.12 13.90 5.02
N ARG A 10 -5.81 13.81 3.87
CA ARG A 10 -7.24 14.17 3.78
C ARG A 10 -8.15 13.21 4.55
N LYS A 11 -7.79 11.93 4.64
CA LYS A 11 -8.50 10.92 5.41
C LYS A 11 -8.24 11.00 6.91
N GLY A 12 -7.20 11.72 7.34
CA GLY A 12 -6.77 11.76 8.74
C GLY A 12 -6.07 10.47 9.19
N THR A 13 -5.52 9.71 8.25
CA THR A 13 -4.86 8.42 8.49
C THR A 13 -3.40 8.45 8.03
N PRO A 14 -2.53 9.28 8.65
CA PRO A 14 -1.11 9.29 8.31
C PRO A 14 -0.48 7.93 8.66
N ILE A 15 0.45 7.48 7.82
CA ILE A 15 1.25 6.27 8.04
C ILE A 15 2.74 6.63 8.13
N PRO A 16 3.60 5.76 8.66
CA PRO A 16 5.05 5.96 8.65
C PRO A 16 5.61 6.26 7.25
N THR A 17 6.66 7.10 7.19
CA THR A 17 7.29 7.51 5.92
C THR A 17 7.81 6.33 5.08
N ASN A 18 8.33 5.28 5.74
CA ASN A 18 8.82 4.09 5.05
C ASN A 18 7.70 3.34 4.33
N ASP A 19 6.56 3.14 4.99
CA ASP A 19 5.38 2.48 4.41
C ASP A 19 4.89 3.26 3.18
N LEU A 20 4.98 4.59 3.26
CA LEU A 20 4.61 5.47 2.16
C LEU A 20 5.57 5.38 0.97
N TRP A 21 6.87 5.14 1.19
CA TRP A 21 7.84 4.86 0.12
C TRP A 21 7.63 3.48 -0.49
N ILE A 22 7.41 2.45 0.33
CA ILE A 22 7.11 1.08 -0.13
C ILE A 22 5.84 1.08 -0.99
N ALA A 23 4.76 1.67 -0.49
CA ALA A 23 3.50 1.75 -1.21
C ALA A 23 3.61 2.54 -2.51
N ALA A 24 4.41 3.62 -2.52
CA ALA A 24 4.66 4.40 -3.72
C ALA A 24 5.35 3.59 -4.82
N GLN A 25 6.38 2.82 -4.46
CA GLN A 25 7.09 1.96 -5.41
C GLN A 25 6.21 0.82 -5.90
N ALA A 26 5.46 0.17 -5.01
CA ALA A 26 4.55 -0.91 -5.40
C ALA A 26 3.46 -0.43 -6.37
N LEU A 27 2.82 0.70 -6.08
CA LEU A 27 1.81 1.31 -6.97
C LEU A 27 2.38 1.71 -8.32
N GLU A 28 3.59 2.27 -8.36
CA GLU A 28 4.24 2.70 -9.60
C GLU A 28 4.55 1.53 -10.54
N HIS A 29 4.90 0.37 -9.98
CA HIS A 29 5.25 -0.83 -10.73
C HIS A 29 4.13 -1.87 -10.85
N GLY A 30 2.96 -1.62 -10.24
CA GLY A 30 1.86 -2.59 -10.19
C GLY A 30 2.18 -3.84 -9.37
N CYS A 31 3.11 -3.75 -8.41
CA CYS A 31 3.50 -4.85 -7.55
C CYS A 31 2.52 -5.03 -6.38
N ILE A 32 2.40 -6.26 -5.91
CA ILE A 32 1.67 -6.58 -4.67
C ILE A 32 2.61 -6.38 -3.48
N VAL A 33 2.14 -5.70 -2.44
CA VAL A 33 2.84 -5.62 -1.16
C VAL A 33 2.41 -6.81 -0.30
N HIS A 34 3.32 -7.77 -0.10
CA HIS A 34 3.10 -8.87 0.83
C HIS A 34 3.38 -8.39 2.26
N THR A 35 2.33 -8.23 3.07
CA THR A 35 2.45 -7.62 4.40
C THR A 35 1.33 -8.03 5.35
N TYR A 36 1.64 -8.06 6.65
CA TYR A 36 0.65 -8.16 7.73
C TYR A 36 0.34 -6.80 8.37
N ASP A 37 1.05 -5.75 7.96
CA ASP A 37 0.84 -4.41 8.47
C ASP A 37 -0.45 -3.80 7.87
N SER A 38 -1.38 -3.42 8.74
CA SER A 38 -2.67 -2.85 8.35
C SER A 38 -2.56 -1.42 7.81
N HIS A 39 -1.42 -0.73 7.98
CA HIS A 39 -1.23 0.61 7.42
C HIS A 39 -1.51 0.66 5.91
N PHE A 40 -1.11 -0.38 5.18
CA PHE A 40 -1.26 -0.46 3.73
C PHE A 40 -2.71 -0.60 3.27
N GLU A 41 -3.63 -1.04 4.13
CA GLU A 41 -5.08 -1.11 3.81
C GLU A 41 -5.70 0.28 3.58
N SER A 42 -5.10 1.32 4.18
CA SER A 42 -5.62 2.70 4.07
C SER A 42 -5.28 3.36 2.72
N ILE A 43 -4.44 2.73 1.91
CA ILE A 43 -3.89 3.26 0.66
C ILE A 43 -4.75 2.82 -0.53
N ASP A 44 -5.42 3.78 -1.15
CA ASP A 44 -6.31 3.50 -2.29
C ASP A 44 -5.55 2.94 -3.48
N GLY A 45 -6.05 1.83 -4.04
CA GLY A 45 -5.52 1.21 -5.25
C GLY A 45 -4.24 0.39 -5.05
N LEU A 46 -3.71 0.31 -3.83
CA LEU A 46 -2.57 -0.54 -3.54
C LEU A 46 -3.02 -2.01 -3.49
N LEU A 47 -2.30 -2.87 -4.21
CA LEU A 47 -2.48 -4.32 -4.12
C LEU A 47 -1.74 -4.85 -2.89
N ILE A 48 -2.45 -5.58 -2.04
CA ILE A 48 -1.89 -6.19 -0.83
C ILE A 48 -2.21 -7.69 -0.83
N GLY A 49 -1.31 -8.50 -0.29
CA GLY A 49 -1.50 -9.94 -0.14
C GLY A 49 -0.89 -10.44 1.17
N ARG A 50 -1.47 -11.51 1.73
CA ARG A 50 -1.05 -12.12 3.01
C ARG A 50 -0.76 -13.60 2.88
N ALA A 51 -1.41 -14.26 1.94
CA ALA A 51 -1.19 -15.65 1.58
C ALA A 51 -0.59 -15.75 0.18
N PRO A 52 0.08 -16.88 -0.14
CA PRO A 52 0.54 -17.17 -1.51
C PRO A 52 -0.59 -17.10 -2.54
N ASP A 53 -1.80 -17.54 -2.17
CA ASP A 53 -3.00 -17.50 -3.03
C ASP A 53 -3.42 -16.07 -3.42
N ASP A 54 -3.12 -15.06 -2.58
CA ASP A 54 -3.39 -13.65 -2.90
C ASP A 54 -2.43 -13.09 -3.96
N LEU A 55 -1.24 -13.69 -4.08
CA LEU A 55 -0.18 -13.24 -4.99
C LEU A 55 -0.30 -13.88 -6.37
N PHE A 56 -0.77 -15.13 -6.42
CA PHE A 56 -0.86 -15.94 -7.63
C PHE A 56 -2.21 -16.67 -7.69
N PRO A 57 -3.31 -15.97 -8.01
CA PRO A 57 -4.60 -16.63 -8.22
C PRO A 57 -4.51 -17.53 -9.46
N TYR A 58 -4.67 -18.84 -9.25
CA TYR A 58 -4.69 -19.87 -10.30
C TYR A 58 -5.94 -19.79 -11.17
#